data_AF-A0A8R1TRI4-F1
#
_entry.id   AF-A0A8R1TRI4-F1
#
_cell.length_a   1.000
_cell.length_b   1.000
_cell.length_c   1.000
_cell.angle_alpha   90.00
_cell.angle_beta   90.00
_cell.angle_gamma   90.00
#
_symmetry.space_group_name_H-M   'P 1'
#
loop_
_entity.id
_entity.type
_entity.pdbx_description
1 polymer ?
#
loop_
_entity_poly.entity_id
_entity_poly.type
_entity_poly.pdbx_seq_one_letter_code
_entity_poly.pdbx_strand_id
1 'polypeptide(L)'
;MNSNITTERKMEIMLLEMNNFVMRLDSRMRARFSDELQKVLVQSLLDGTVFAIVESLSDLQRMNETQLYNGRQQRLMELQCVPDLDEQMKQIDINIVTELDKIVAQQQDTLCRAGVPAFRITTNPQEIELQMAIISFILTVRARLP
;
A
#
# COMPACT_ATOMS: atom_id res chain seq x y z
N MET A 1 -23.48 23.06 8.66
CA MET A 1 -23.15 22.65 10.03
C MET A 1 -22.09 21.58 9.92
N ASN A 2 -20.81 21.95 9.88
CA ASN A 2 -19.71 20.97 9.88
C ASN A 2 -19.52 20.50 11.32
N SER A 3 -20.16 19.40 11.66
CA SER A 3 -19.93 18.71 12.93
C SER A 3 -18.52 18.13 12.89
N ASN A 4 -17.54 18.87 13.40
CA ASN A 4 -16.23 18.32 13.71
C ASN A 4 -16.45 17.17 14.70
N ILE A 5 -16.41 15.94 14.20
CA ILE A 5 -16.44 14.73 15.02
C ILE A 5 -15.25 14.82 15.97
N THR A 6 -15.52 14.65 17.27
CA THR A 6 -14.46 14.64 18.29
C THR A 6 -13.46 13.53 17.97
N THR A 7 -12.19 13.72 18.33
CA THR A 7 -11.16 12.69 18.15
C THR A 7 -11.57 11.37 18.79
N GLU A 8 -12.24 11.42 19.95
CA GLU A 8 -12.82 10.27 20.64
C GLU A 8 -13.83 9.53 19.76
N ARG A 9 -14.78 10.26 19.15
CA ARG A 9 -15.78 9.64 18.28
C ARG A 9 -15.17 9.08 17.00
N LYS A 10 -14.14 9.73 16.43
CA LYS A 10 -13.37 9.16 15.30
C LYS A 10 -12.68 7.86 15.72
N MET A 11 -12.06 7.83 16.90
CA MET A 11 -11.40 6.65 17.44
C MET A 11 -12.38 5.49 17.65
N GLU A 12 -13.57 5.74 18.21
CA GLU A 12 -14.61 4.72 18.36
C GLU A 12 -15.01 4.09 17.02
N ILE A 13 -15.24 4.93 16.00
CA ILE A 13 -15.59 4.46 14.66
C ILE A 13 -14.44 3.63 14.08
N MET A 14 -13.21 4.13 14.12
CA MET A 14 -12.05 3.41 13.59
C MET A 14 -11.79 2.07 14.30
N LEU A 15 -12.02 1.99 15.62
CA LEU A 15 -11.89 0.74 16.37
C LEU A 15 -12.98 -0.28 15.99
N LEU A 16 -14.22 0.17 15.79
CA LEU A 16 -15.29 -0.69 15.29
C LEU A 16 -14.95 -1.24 13.89
N GLU A 17 -14.44 -0.37 13.02
CA GLU A 17 -14.00 -0.74 11.69
C GLU A 17 -12.81 -1.71 11.71
N MET A 18 -11.85 -1.50 12.63
CA MET A 18 -10.73 -2.42 12.87
C MET A 18 -11.23 -3.80 13.28
N ASN A 19 -12.17 -3.88 14.24
CA ASN A 19 -12.72 -5.16 14.68
C ASN A 19 -13.41 -5.90 13.52
N ASN A 20 -14.25 -5.20 12.76
CA ASN A 20 -14.92 -5.74 11.58
C ASN A 20 -13.94 -6.19 10.49
N PHE A 21 -12.83 -5.48 10.32
CA PHE A 21 -11.76 -5.87 9.39
C PHE A 21 -11.06 -7.14 9.86
N VAL A 22 -10.59 -7.17 11.11
CA VAL A 22 -9.85 -8.30 11.71
C VAL A 22 -10.69 -9.59 11.72
N MET A 23 -12.01 -9.49 11.94
CA MET A 23 -12.91 -10.66 11.88
C MET A 23 -13.03 -11.28 10.49
N ARG A 24 -12.84 -10.51 9.42
CA ARG A 24 -12.89 -11.00 8.02
C ARG A 24 -11.59 -11.64 7.54
N LEU A 25 -10.48 -11.43 8.25
CA LEU A 25 -9.19 -12.04 7.93
C LEU A 25 -9.19 -13.53 8.26
N ASP A 26 -8.31 -14.30 7.59
CA ASP A 26 -8.06 -15.69 7.98
C ASP A 26 -7.37 -15.78 9.36
N SER A 27 -7.32 -16.98 9.93
CA SER A 27 -6.78 -17.19 11.28
C SER A 27 -5.32 -16.77 11.44
N ARG A 28 -4.49 -17.01 10.41
CA ARG A 28 -3.05 -16.70 10.42
C ARG A 28 -2.83 -15.19 10.39
N MET A 29 -3.52 -14.48 9.51
CA MET A 29 -3.40 -13.03 9.42
C MET A 29 -4.04 -12.34 10.63
N ARG A 30 -5.19 -12.83 11.11
CA ARG A 30 -5.85 -12.31 12.32
C ARG A 30 -4.91 -12.32 13.53
N ALA A 31 -4.13 -13.39 13.71
CA ALA A 31 -3.17 -13.50 14.81
C ALA A 31 -2.03 -12.46 14.75
N ARG A 32 -1.77 -11.86 13.59
CA ARG A 32 -0.79 -10.79 13.41
C ARG A 32 -1.31 -9.42 13.85
N PHE A 33 -2.64 -9.26 13.97
CA PHE A 33 -3.29 -8.05 14.46
C PHE A 33 -3.51 -8.12 15.98
N SER A 34 -2.42 -8.05 16.75
CA SER A 34 -2.51 -7.97 18.21
C SER A 34 -3.29 -6.73 18.67
N ASP A 35 -3.85 -6.78 19.87
CA ASP A 35 -4.59 -5.65 20.45
C ASP A 35 -3.75 -4.35 20.47
N GLU A 36 -2.44 -4.50 20.68
CA GLU A 36 -1.51 -3.36 20.64
C GLU A 36 -1.35 -2.81 19.23
N LEU A 37 -1.15 -3.67 18.22
CA LEU A 37 -1.04 -3.23 16.83
C LEU A 37 -2.33 -2.52 16.38
N GLN A 38 -3.50 -3.06 16.74
CA GLN A 38 -4.79 -2.45 16.43
C GLN A 38 -4.90 -1.03 17.02
N LYS A 39 -4.53 -0.85 18.29
CA LYS A 39 -4.57 0.46 18.97
C LYS A 39 -3.63 1.47 18.35
N VAL A 40 -2.36 1.11 18.17
CA VAL A 40 -1.34 2.02 17.60
C VAL A 40 -1.67 2.37 16.15
N LEU A 41 -2.18 1.42 15.37
CA LEU A 41 -2.60 1.67 13.99
C LEU A 41 -3.77 2.66 13.95
N VAL A 42 -4.81 2.47 14.77
CA VAL A 42 -5.92 3.44 14.85
C VAL A 42 -5.42 4.82 15.26
N GLN A 43 -4.54 4.91 16.27
CA GLN A 43 -3.95 6.17 16.70
C GLN A 43 -3.19 6.89 15.59
N SER A 44 -2.41 6.16 14.78
CA SER A 44 -1.66 6.73 13.65
C SER A 44 -2.55 7.32 12.55
N LEU A 45 -3.84 7.01 12.52
CA LEU A 45 -4.78 7.47 11.49
C LEU A 45 -5.62 8.68 11.91
N LEU A 46 -5.60 9.07 13.19
CA LEU A 46 -6.54 10.05 13.75
C LEU A 46 -6.35 11.47 13.18
N ASP A 47 -5.11 11.86 12.88
CA ASP A 47 -4.78 13.19 12.34
C ASP A 47 -5.12 13.34 10.85
N GLY A 48 -5.34 12.22 10.17
CA GLY A 48 -5.63 12.14 8.74
C GLY A 48 -4.43 12.26 7.80
N THR A 49 -3.22 12.50 8.32
CA THR A 49 -1.99 12.64 7.53
C THR A 49 -1.70 11.37 6.74
N VAL A 50 -1.85 10.20 7.37
CA VAL A 50 -1.62 8.91 6.72
C VAL A 50 -2.56 8.69 5.53
N PHE A 51 -3.82 9.14 5.59
CA PHE A 51 -4.75 9.01 4.46
C PHE A 51 -4.29 9.83 3.25
N ALA A 52 -3.82 11.06 3.46
CA ALA A 52 -3.29 11.90 2.40
C ALA A 52 -1.99 11.32 1.80
N ILE A 53 -1.13 10.71 2.63
CA ILE A 53 0.07 10.01 2.17
C ILE A 53 -0.30 8.80 1.31
N VAL A 54 -1.21 7.94 1.77
CA VAL A 54 -1.65 6.75 1.01
C VAL A 54 -2.31 7.14 -0.31
N GLU A 55 -3.08 8.22 -0.34
CA GLU A 55 -3.63 8.78 -1.59
C GLU A 55 -2.52 9.19 -2.56
N SER A 56 -1.57 10.01 -2.08
CA SER A 56 -0.45 10.49 -2.88
C SER A 56 0.40 9.34 -3.42
N LEU A 57 0.67 8.32 -2.59
CA LEU A 57 1.39 7.11 -3.00
C LEU A 57 0.61 6.30 -4.04
N SER A 58 -0.72 6.25 -3.95
CA SER A 58 -1.57 5.54 -4.92
C SER A 58 -1.57 6.22 -6.29
N ASP A 59 -1.61 7.56 -6.32
CA ASP A 59 -1.53 8.33 -7.56
C ASP A 59 -0.14 8.21 -8.21
N LEU A 60 0.92 8.30 -7.40
CA LEU A 60 2.29 8.06 -7.86
C LEU A 60 2.47 6.64 -8.40
N GLN A 61 1.91 5.64 -7.71
CA GLN A 61 1.94 4.25 -8.16
C GLN A 61 1.28 4.10 -9.53
N ARG A 62 0.05 4.63 -9.70
CA ARG A 62 -0.67 4.57 -10.97
C ARG A 62 0.11 5.27 -12.09
N MET A 63 0.71 6.42 -11.80
CA MET A 63 1.52 7.16 -12.77
C MET A 63 2.74 6.34 -13.22
N ASN A 64 3.49 5.79 -12.26
CA ASN A 64 4.67 4.98 -12.55
C ASN A 64 4.32 3.70 -13.33
N GLU A 65 3.27 2.97 -12.92
CA GLU A 65 2.81 1.76 -13.62
C GLU A 65 2.38 2.07 -15.05
N THR A 66 1.68 3.19 -15.26
CA THR A 66 1.28 3.65 -16.61
C THR A 66 2.50 3.98 -17.47
N GLN A 67 3.50 4.66 -16.90
CA GLN A 67 4.74 4.99 -17.61
C GLN A 67 5.54 3.73 -17.98
N LEU A 68 5.70 2.78 -17.04
CA LEU A 68 6.38 1.52 -17.28
C LEU A 68 5.67 0.69 -18.35
N TYR A 69 4.33 0.63 -18.31
CA TYR A 69 3.54 -0.07 -19.32
C TYR A 69 3.68 0.56 -20.70
N ASN A 70 3.55 1.89 -20.81
CA ASN A 70 3.71 2.59 -22.08
C ASN A 70 5.13 2.44 -22.65
N GLY A 71 6.15 2.54 -21.79
CA GLY A 71 7.54 2.31 -22.17
C GLY A 71 7.76 0.88 -22.68
N ARG A 72 7.14 -0.12 -22.02
CA ARG A 72 7.13 -1.51 -22.50
C ARG A 72 6.52 -1.62 -23.89
N GLN A 73 5.33 -1.06 -24.11
CA GLN A 73 4.65 -1.13 -25.41
C GLN A 73 5.49 -0.52 -26.52
N GLN A 74 6.09 0.66 -26.29
CA GLN A 74 6.96 1.31 -27.25
C GLN A 74 8.15 0.41 -27.62
N ARG A 75 8.84 -0.16 -26.62
CA ARG A 75 9.99 -1.03 -26.84
C ARG A 75 9.60 -2.31 -27.60
N LEU A 76 8.44 -2.88 -27.32
CA LEU A 76 7.92 -4.04 -28.06
C LEU A 76 7.65 -3.72 -29.53
N MET A 77 7.18 -2.51 -29.84
CA MET A 77 7.00 -2.07 -31.23
C MET A 77 8.35 -1.89 -31.96
N GLU A 78 9.36 -1.37 -31.27
CA GLU A 78 10.71 -1.16 -31.83
C GLU A 78 11.45 -2.48 -32.11
N LEU A 79 11.19 -3.53 -31.33
CA LEU A 79 11.93 -4.79 -31.38
C LEU A 79 11.35 -5.84 -32.34
N GLN A 80 10.23 -5.59 -33.03
CA GLN A 80 9.50 -6.60 -33.81
C GLN A 80 10.33 -7.37 -34.85
N CYS A 81 11.47 -6.82 -35.30
CA CYS A 81 12.32 -7.43 -36.33
C CYS A 81 13.74 -7.78 -35.86
N VAL A 82 14.02 -7.74 -34.54
CA VAL A 82 15.36 -8.10 -34.05
C VAL A 82 15.52 -9.62 -33.88
N PRO A 83 16.68 -10.21 -34.25
CA PRO A 83 16.92 -11.65 -34.11
C PRO A 83 16.86 -12.18 -32.67
N ASP A 84 17.14 -11.32 -31.69
CA ASP A 84 17.23 -11.60 -30.25
C ASP A 84 16.00 -11.12 -29.46
N LEU A 85 14.84 -10.99 -30.13
CA LEU A 85 13.60 -10.43 -29.58
C LEU A 85 13.25 -10.98 -28.19
N ASP A 86 13.27 -12.29 -28.00
CA ASP A 86 12.88 -12.93 -26.73
C ASP A 86 13.77 -12.50 -25.55
N GLU A 87 15.08 -12.39 -25.77
CA GLU A 87 16.02 -11.96 -24.72
C GLU A 87 15.84 -10.48 -24.41
N GLN A 88 15.61 -9.65 -25.43
CA GLN A 88 15.33 -8.23 -25.25
C GLN A 88 14.02 -7.99 -24.50
N MET A 89 12.97 -8.76 -24.82
CA MET A 89 11.68 -8.73 -24.12
C MET A 89 11.84 -9.11 -22.65
N LYS A 90 12.58 -10.19 -22.37
CA LYS A 90 12.88 -10.63 -21.02
C LYS A 90 13.64 -9.55 -20.24
N GLN A 91 14.62 -8.90 -20.85
CA GLN A 91 15.38 -7.82 -20.22
C GLN A 91 14.50 -6.62 -19.89
N ILE A 92 13.55 -6.25 -20.78
CA ILE A 92 12.56 -5.21 -20.50
C ILE A 92 11.72 -5.59 -19.27
N ASP A 93 11.20 -6.81 -19.23
CA ASP A 93 10.35 -7.26 -18.14
C ASP A 93 11.12 -7.34 -16.80
N ILE A 94 12.38 -7.79 -16.81
CA ILE A 94 13.28 -7.76 -15.62
C ILE A 94 13.50 -6.32 -15.14
N ASN A 95 13.75 -5.38 -16.06
CA ASN A 95 13.94 -3.98 -15.70
C ASN A 95 12.67 -3.38 -15.08
N ILE A 96 11.49 -3.70 -15.63
CA ILE A 96 10.20 -3.25 -15.08
C ILE A 96 10.01 -3.77 -13.66
N VAL A 97 10.23 -5.07 -13.42
CA VAL A 97 10.11 -5.65 -12.06
C VAL A 97 11.10 -4.98 -11.10
N THR A 98 12.33 -4.73 -11.55
CA THR A 98 13.36 -4.05 -10.73
C THR A 98 12.95 -2.62 -10.36
N GLU A 99 12.34 -1.87 -11.28
CA GLU A 99 11.82 -0.53 -10.97
C GLU A 99 10.61 -0.58 -10.04
N LEU A 100 9.72 -1.56 -10.21
CA LEU A 100 8.59 -1.78 -9.30
C LEU A 100 9.08 -2.09 -7.87
N ASP A 101 10.10 -2.94 -7.71
CA ASP A 101 10.69 -3.25 -6.40
C ASP A 101 11.27 -2.01 -5.72
N LYS A 102 11.94 -1.12 -6.48
CA LYS A 102 12.43 0.16 -5.95
C LYS A 102 11.29 1.06 -5.48
N ILE A 103 10.20 1.14 -6.24
CA ILE A 103 9.01 1.93 -5.88
C ILE A 103 8.39 1.37 -4.60
N VAL A 104 8.22 0.05 -4.49
CA VAL A 104 7.69 -0.59 -3.28
C VAL A 104 8.58 -0.28 -2.07
N ALA A 105 9.91 -0.36 -2.19
CA ALA A 105 10.82 0.00 -1.12
C ALA A 105 10.68 1.48 -0.68
N GLN A 106 10.50 2.41 -1.62
CA GLN A 106 10.24 3.82 -1.32
C GLN A 106 8.89 4.05 -0.63
N GLN A 107 7.84 3.34 -1.05
CA GLN A 107 6.53 3.38 -0.40
C GLN A 107 6.61 2.84 1.03
N GLN A 108 7.33 1.73 1.25
CA GLN A 108 7.58 1.17 2.57
C GLN A 108 8.30 2.16 3.48
N ASP A 109 9.36 2.82 2.99
CA ASP A 109 10.10 3.84 3.75
C ASP A 109 9.20 5.04 4.08
N THR A 110 8.41 5.51 3.12
CA THR A 110 7.50 6.64 3.31
C THR A 110 6.46 6.35 4.39
N LEU A 111 5.80 5.18 4.35
CA LEU A 111 4.82 4.77 5.36
C LEU A 111 5.46 4.50 6.73
N CYS A 112 6.69 3.98 6.76
CA CYS A 112 7.47 3.84 7.99
C CYS A 112 7.76 5.21 8.62
N ARG A 113 8.20 6.19 7.82
CA ARG A 113 8.47 7.57 8.30
C ARG A 113 7.21 8.32 8.71
N ALA A 114 6.06 7.98 8.11
CA ALA A 114 4.75 8.50 8.50
C ALA A 114 4.24 7.92 9.84
N GLY A 115 4.98 6.98 10.44
CA GLY A 115 4.60 6.37 11.71
C GLY A 115 3.54 5.28 11.60
N VAL A 116 3.30 4.72 10.40
CA VAL A 116 2.39 3.59 10.24
C VAL A 116 3.05 2.35 10.83
N PRO A 117 2.44 1.69 11.83
CA PRO A 117 3.05 0.56 12.50
C PRO A 117 3.22 -0.64 11.55
N ALA A 118 4.19 -1.49 11.86
CA ALA A 118 4.61 -2.66 11.06
C ALA A 118 5.24 -2.35 9.68
N PHE A 119 5.33 -1.09 9.27
CA PHE A 119 6.08 -0.70 8.06
C PHE A 119 7.59 -0.65 8.33
N ARG A 120 8.32 -1.24 7.39
CA ARG A 120 9.78 -1.17 7.20
C ARG A 120 10.08 -1.62 5.78
N ILE A 121 11.24 -1.25 5.25
CA ILE A 121 11.71 -1.81 3.97
C ILE A 121 11.97 -3.30 4.17
N THR A 122 11.31 -4.16 3.38
CA THR A 122 11.41 -5.62 3.52
C THR A 122 11.03 -6.34 2.24
N THR A 123 11.69 -7.46 1.99
CA THR A 123 11.38 -8.43 0.93
C THR A 123 10.78 -9.73 1.48
N ASN A 124 10.53 -9.81 2.80
CA ASN A 124 9.94 -10.99 3.42
C ASN A 124 8.45 -11.08 3.06
N PRO A 125 7.98 -12.19 2.41
CA PRO A 125 6.60 -12.29 1.96
C PRO A 125 5.56 -12.17 3.10
N GLN A 126 5.85 -12.68 4.29
CA GLN A 126 4.91 -12.63 5.43
C GLN A 126 4.77 -11.22 6.00
N GLU A 127 5.84 -10.41 5.93
CA GLU A 127 5.80 -9.02 6.34
C GLU A 127 5.06 -8.16 5.31
N ILE A 128 5.32 -8.41 4.02
CA ILE A 128 4.60 -7.75 2.92
C ILE A 128 3.11 -8.07 3.01
N GLU A 129 2.73 -9.32 3.27
CA GLU A 129 1.32 -9.71 3.43
C GLU A 129 0.63 -8.91 4.55
N LEU A 130 1.31 -8.71 5.69
CA LEU A 130 0.82 -7.88 6.78
C LEU A 130 0.71 -6.40 6.38
N GLN A 131 1.73 -5.85 5.70
CA GLN A 131 1.71 -4.46 5.21
C GLN A 131 0.55 -4.22 4.23
N MET A 132 0.30 -5.18 3.32
CA MET A 132 -0.82 -5.13 2.38
C MET A 132 -2.19 -5.23 3.07
N ALA A 133 -2.29 -6.04 4.14
CA ALA A 133 -3.49 -6.08 4.97
C ALA A 133 -3.74 -4.73 5.66
N ILE A 134 -2.70 -4.09 6.19
CA ILE A 134 -2.80 -2.76 6.81
C ILE A 134 -3.23 -1.71 5.78
N ILE A 135 -2.65 -1.70 4.56
CA ILE A 135 -3.07 -0.79 3.48
C ILE A 135 -4.55 -1.01 3.14
N SER A 136 -4.98 -2.27 3.04
CA SER A 136 -6.39 -2.61 2.78
C SER A 136 -7.33 -2.07 3.87
N PHE A 137 -6.91 -2.14 5.14
CA PHE A 137 -7.64 -1.52 6.24
C PHE A 137 -7.71 0.01 6.11
N ILE A 138 -6.58 0.67 5.86
CA ILE A 138 -6.50 2.14 5.71
C ILE A 138 -7.42 2.62 4.59
N LEU A 139 -7.40 1.95 3.44
CA LEU A 139 -8.29 2.27 2.31
C LEU A 139 -9.77 2.04 2.66
N THR A 140 -10.08 0.97 3.40
CA THR A 140 -11.45 0.65 3.82
C THR A 140 -11.99 1.69 4.80
N VAL A 141 -11.22 2.07 5.82
CA VAL A 141 -11.67 3.02 6.85
C VAL A 141 -11.77 4.44 6.28
N ARG A 142 -10.86 4.83 5.36
CA ARG A 142 -10.96 6.10 4.64
C ARG A 142 -12.30 6.27 3.94
N ALA A 143 -12.80 5.22 3.30
CA ALA A 143 -14.08 5.24 2.58
C ALA A 143 -15.32 5.28 3.51
N ARG A 144 -15.14 5.02 4.81
CA ARG A 144 -16.21 4.98 5.82
C ARG A 144 -16.22 6.18 6.76
N LEU A 145 -15.12 6.94 6.82
CA LEU A 145 -15.05 8.18 7.59
C LEU A 145 -15.76 9.31 6.83
N PRO A 146 -16.53 10.16 7.54
CA PRO A 146 -17.23 11.29 6.94
C PRO A 146 -16.32 12.46 6.58
#